data_AF-A0A7X9HK33-F1
#
_entry.id   AF-A0A7X9HK33-F1
#
_cell.length_a   1.000
_cell.length_b   1.000
_cell.length_c   1.000
_cell.angle_alpha   90.00
_cell.angle_beta   90.00
_cell.angle_gamma   90.00
#
_symmetry.space_group_name_H-M   'P 1'
#
loop_
_entity.id
_entity.type
_entity.pdbx_description
1 polymer ?
#
loop_
_entity_poly.entity_id
_entity_poly.type
_entity_poly.pdbx_seq_one_letter_code
_entity_poly.pdbx_strand_id
1 'polypeptide(L)'
;MPLSDDALDPAARLRQALLVGNPPEVLSAFRLLAAQGRLPDLEADLEYELADMLTPADPLEAARAYRRAAEKDLAGKRAPVALLQAGRLLINAAGLPEPGRKMLLYLLEKFPAHPVAEEARSLLESTAAATAPVAAAAGYSPQRARLAAETRGGLEPTEGQAPAPRRSPRQVLASVFQVFSGRFGSGRYRATARVAAVLFVVALGAWVATFFTPPAFQRVREIDPAVLAEPVQQPTRAGPVLISRGNDNYRLEPTADYEINGLVVSVRELSYASEGLSQEVFPLDLCVIWGPNIRRGVFRSPDLEVVQAGRVCYFRWQGSLPVEERAISNNHLIPADEAMAKRFGELRAGQQVRLRGQLVDVHMLRGGRPGTVRSSRTREDGGYGACEILYVTGLEILKEAPLSFDDLHRAAFWATVALLLLFVLRFLLLPVSVTRSPATE
;
A
#
# COMPACT_ATOMS: atom_id res chain seq x y z
N MET A 1 -39.90 7.54 -26.32
CA MET A 1 -40.11 6.76 -25.07
C MET A 1 -38.82 6.89 -24.28
N PRO A 2 -38.80 7.58 -23.12
CA PRO A 2 -37.56 7.78 -22.38
C PRO A 2 -37.12 6.44 -21.80
N LEU A 3 -35.82 6.14 -21.94
CA LEU A 3 -35.19 4.98 -21.31
C LEU A 3 -35.35 5.14 -19.78
N SER A 4 -35.86 4.11 -19.13
CA SER A 4 -35.99 4.05 -17.66
C SER A 4 -34.62 4.24 -16.99
N ASP A 5 -34.56 5.08 -15.96
CA ASP A 5 -33.36 5.45 -15.17
C ASP A 5 -32.59 4.28 -14.53
N ASP A 6 -33.12 3.05 -14.54
CA ASP A 6 -32.51 1.87 -13.90
C ASP A 6 -31.49 1.09 -14.77
N ALA A 7 -31.18 1.56 -15.99
CA ALA A 7 -30.34 0.81 -16.94
C ALA A 7 -29.00 1.47 -17.33
N LEU A 8 -28.64 2.62 -16.75
CA LEU A 8 -27.35 3.25 -17.04
C LEU A 8 -26.23 2.62 -16.21
N ASP A 9 -25.19 2.14 -16.90
CA ASP A 9 -23.90 1.75 -16.31
C ASP A 9 -23.47 2.81 -15.27
N PRO A 10 -23.13 2.43 -14.02
CA PRO A 10 -22.72 3.37 -12.99
C PRO A 10 -21.65 4.38 -13.45
N ALA A 11 -20.73 3.98 -14.34
CA ALA A 11 -19.74 4.87 -14.93
C ALA A 11 -20.35 5.93 -15.86
N ALA A 12 -21.27 5.52 -16.73
CA ALA A 12 -22.03 6.43 -17.59
C ALA A 12 -22.90 7.38 -16.76
N ARG A 13 -23.48 6.89 -15.66
CA ARG A 13 -24.25 7.69 -14.72
C ARG A 13 -23.40 8.74 -14.01
N LEU A 14 -22.21 8.37 -13.52
CA LEU A 14 -21.26 9.33 -12.93
C LEU A 14 -20.88 10.41 -13.94
N ARG A 15 -20.54 10.01 -15.18
CA ARG A 15 -20.16 10.95 -16.23
C ARG A 15 -21.30 11.92 -16.57
N GLN A 16 -22.53 11.43 -16.70
CA GLN A 16 -23.69 12.26 -16.96
C GLN A 16 -23.97 13.22 -15.79
N ALA A 17 -23.88 12.73 -14.56
CA ALA A 17 -24.07 13.55 -13.36
C ALA A 17 -23.02 14.66 -13.23
N LEU A 18 -21.77 14.40 -13.64
CA LEU A 18 -20.72 15.41 -13.71
C LEU A 18 -21.01 16.45 -14.79
N LEU A 19 -21.45 16.04 -15.98
CA LEU A 19 -21.80 16.95 -17.09
C LEU A 19 -22.98 17.86 -16.75
N VAL A 20 -23.96 17.35 -16.00
CA VAL A 20 -25.15 18.10 -15.58
C VAL A 20 -24.92 18.89 -14.29
N GLY A 21 -23.83 18.61 -13.56
CA GLY A 21 -23.52 19.27 -12.30
C GLY A 21 -24.48 18.86 -11.17
N ASN A 22 -24.71 17.56 -10.96
CA ASN A 22 -25.61 17.01 -9.94
C ASN A 22 -24.83 16.33 -8.78
N PRO A 23 -24.44 17.06 -7.71
CA PRO A 23 -23.54 16.53 -6.67
C PRO A 23 -24.07 15.30 -5.91
N PRO A 24 -25.35 15.23 -5.50
CA PRO A 24 -25.88 14.03 -4.85
C PRO A 24 -25.73 12.75 -5.70
N GLU A 25 -25.92 12.88 -7.01
CA GLU A 25 -25.81 11.76 -7.94
C GLU A 25 -24.34 11.42 -8.28
N VAL A 26 -23.49 12.44 -8.39
CA VAL A 26 -22.04 12.24 -8.49
C VAL A 26 -21.52 11.49 -7.26
N LEU A 27 -21.91 11.88 -6.05
CA LEU A 27 -21.48 11.23 -4.81
C LEU A 27 -21.99 9.79 -4.71
N SER A 28 -23.24 9.52 -5.09
CA SER A 28 -23.81 8.17 -5.03
C SER A 28 -23.14 7.25 -6.06
N ALA A 29 -23.00 7.70 -7.31
CA ALA A 29 -22.36 6.94 -8.38
C ALA A 29 -20.86 6.74 -8.11
N PHE A 30 -20.15 7.78 -7.66
CA PHE A 30 -18.75 7.70 -7.27
C PHE A 30 -18.52 6.70 -6.15
N ARG A 31 -19.32 6.73 -5.07
CA ARG A 31 -19.18 5.78 -3.95
C ARG A 31 -19.39 4.34 -4.39
N LEU A 32 -20.38 4.09 -5.25
CA LEU A 32 -20.64 2.77 -5.81
C LEU A 32 -19.45 2.26 -6.63
N LEU A 33 -18.89 3.11 -7.50
CA LEU A 33 -17.75 2.78 -8.34
C LEU A 33 -16.45 2.62 -7.53
N ALA A 34 -16.24 3.49 -6.53
CA ALA A 34 -15.09 3.44 -5.63
C ALA A 34 -15.11 2.17 -4.77
N ALA A 35 -16.27 1.78 -4.23
CA ALA A 35 -16.43 0.53 -3.48
C ALA A 35 -16.14 -0.72 -4.33
N GLN A 36 -16.36 -0.63 -5.65
CA GLN A 36 -16.04 -1.68 -6.61
C GLN A 36 -14.60 -1.60 -7.15
N GLY A 37 -13.84 -0.56 -6.81
CA GLY A 37 -12.51 -0.31 -7.38
C GLY A 37 -12.52 0.06 -8.87
N ARG A 38 -13.68 0.50 -9.40
CA ARG A 38 -13.93 0.72 -10.84
C ARG A 38 -14.15 2.20 -11.16
N LEU A 39 -13.28 3.10 -10.70
CA LEU A 39 -13.40 4.50 -11.09
C LEU A 39 -13.22 4.65 -12.62
N PRO A 40 -14.14 5.33 -13.32
CA PRO A 40 -14.08 5.47 -14.77
C PRO A 40 -12.93 6.38 -15.17
N ASP A 41 -12.38 6.16 -16.36
CA ASP A 41 -11.37 7.02 -16.94
C ASP A 41 -12.02 8.32 -17.45
N LEU A 42 -12.05 9.35 -16.60
CA LEU A 42 -12.67 10.65 -16.90
C LEU A 42 -11.66 11.58 -17.60
N GLU A 43 -12.14 12.51 -18.44
CA GLU A 43 -11.31 13.59 -18.97
C GLU A 43 -10.79 14.49 -17.86
N ALA A 44 -9.70 15.22 -18.12
CA ALA A 44 -9.09 16.13 -17.15
C ALA A 44 -10.11 17.11 -16.55
N ASP A 45 -11.00 17.67 -17.37
CA ASP A 45 -12.05 18.58 -16.90
C ASP A 45 -13.07 17.87 -15.99
N LEU A 46 -13.51 16.66 -16.34
CA LEU A 46 -14.47 15.90 -15.53
C LEU A 46 -13.86 15.38 -14.22
N GLU A 47 -12.57 15.04 -14.21
CA GLU A 47 -11.83 14.74 -12.96
C GLU A 47 -11.74 15.97 -12.06
N TYR A 48 -11.57 17.15 -12.64
CA TYR A 48 -11.56 18.41 -11.90
C TYR A 48 -12.94 18.69 -11.29
N GLU A 49 -14.02 18.58 -12.06
CA GLU A 49 -15.40 18.75 -11.56
C GLU A 49 -15.75 17.71 -10.49
N LEU A 50 -15.28 16.47 -10.65
CA LEU A 50 -15.42 15.42 -9.65
C LEU A 50 -14.71 15.81 -8.35
N ALA A 51 -13.50 16.34 -8.44
CA ALA A 51 -12.73 16.80 -7.28
C ALA A 51 -13.44 17.92 -6.51
N ASP A 52 -13.97 18.92 -7.23
CA ASP A 52 -14.76 20.01 -6.64
C ASP A 52 -15.97 19.46 -5.86
N MET A 53 -16.71 18.53 -6.44
CA MET A 53 -17.91 17.94 -5.81
C MET A 53 -17.57 16.98 -4.65
N LEU A 54 -16.40 16.35 -4.67
CA LEU A 54 -15.93 15.48 -3.59
C LEU A 54 -15.35 16.26 -2.41
N THR A 55 -14.83 17.46 -2.63
CA THR A 55 -14.14 18.27 -1.60
C THR A 55 -14.87 18.34 -0.24
N PRO A 56 -16.20 18.61 -0.17
CA PRO A 56 -16.90 18.65 1.12
C PRO A 56 -17.17 17.28 1.74
N ALA A 57 -17.12 16.20 0.95
CA ALA A 57 -17.53 14.85 1.38
C ALA A 57 -16.33 13.93 1.70
N ASP A 58 -15.28 14.00 0.89
CA ASP A 58 -14.06 13.20 1.03
C ASP A 58 -12.86 14.01 0.50
N PRO A 59 -12.19 14.79 1.37
CA PRO A 59 -11.05 15.62 0.98
C PRO A 59 -9.86 14.84 0.43
N LEU A 60 -9.69 13.57 0.84
CA LEU A 60 -8.60 12.73 0.37
C LEU A 60 -8.85 12.27 -1.07
N GLU A 61 -10.06 11.80 -1.37
CA GLU A 61 -10.43 11.43 -2.74
C GLU A 61 -10.53 12.65 -3.66
N ALA A 62 -10.99 13.79 -3.16
CA ALA A 62 -10.95 15.06 -3.89
C ALA A 62 -9.51 15.43 -4.28
N ALA A 63 -8.55 15.33 -3.35
CA ALA A 63 -7.14 15.58 -3.66
C ALA A 63 -6.57 14.59 -4.71
N ARG A 64 -6.98 13.32 -4.66
CA ARG A 64 -6.61 12.32 -5.68
C ARG A 64 -7.21 12.65 -7.05
N ALA A 65 -8.46 13.10 -7.09
CA ALA A 65 -9.13 13.51 -8.32
C ALA A 65 -8.48 14.74 -8.97
N TYR A 66 -8.15 15.78 -8.18
CA TYR A 66 -7.38 16.92 -8.69
C TYR A 66 -6.01 16.51 -9.23
N ARG A 67 -5.30 15.59 -8.56
CA ARG A 67 -4.03 15.07 -9.07
C ARG A 67 -4.22 14.37 -10.42
N ARG A 68 -5.21 13.48 -10.54
CA ARG A 68 -5.53 12.81 -11.81
C ARG A 68 -5.88 13.80 -12.91
N ALA A 69 -6.65 14.85 -12.60
CA ALA A 69 -6.96 15.93 -13.54
C ALA A 69 -5.68 16.60 -14.07
N ALA A 70 -4.75 16.95 -13.20
CA ALA A 70 -3.48 17.57 -13.58
C ALA A 70 -2.54 16.63 -14.35
N GLU A 71 -2.48 15.35 -13.98
CA GLU A 71 -1.67 14.33 -14.67
C GLU A 71 -2.15 14.08 -16.10
N LYS A 72 -3.47 14.15 -16.34
CA LYS A 72 -4.08 13.94 -17.65
C LYS A 72 -3.85 15.07 -18.63
N ASP A 73 -3.76 16.31 -18.15
CA ASP A 73 -3.51 17.49 -18.98
C ASP A 73 -2.60 18.49 -18.27
N LEU A 74 -1.32 18.15 -18.15
CA LEU A 74 -0.33 18.99 -17.46
C LEU A 74 -0.07 20.31 -18.21
N ALA A 75 -0.33 20.38 -19.51
CA ALA A 75 -0.24 21.61 -20.29
C ALA A 75 -1.51 22.48 -20.17
N GLY A 76 -2.58 21.92 -19.59
CA GLY A 76 -3.88 22.55 -19.44
C GLY A 76 -3.89 23.70 -18.43
N LYS A 77 -4.77 24.67 -18.66
CA LYS A 77 -4.94 25.86 -17.80
C LYS A 77 -5.33 25.50 -16.36
N ARG A 78 -5.98 24.35 -16.16
CA ARG A 78 -6.47 23.89 -14.85
C ARG A 78 -5.42 23.11 -14.06
N ALA A 79 -4.36 22.58 -14.67
CA ALA A 79 -3.38 21.74 -13.98
C ALA A 79 -2.66 22.43 -12.81
N PRO A 80 -2.18 23.69 -12.92
CA PRO A 80 -1.57 24.38 -11.79
C PRO A 80 -2.55 24.57 -10.63
N VAL A 81 -3.81 24.90 -10.94
CA VAL A 81 -4.86 25.12 -9.93
C VAL A 81 -5.22 23.79 -9.25
N ALA A 82 -5.36 22.71 -10.02
CA ALA A 82 -5.66 21.39 -9.50
C ALA A 82 -4.55 20.89 -8.56
N LEU A 83 -3.28 21.06 -8.92
CA LEU A 83 -2.15 20.70 -8.06
C LEU A 83 -2.12 21.51 -6.75
N LEU A 84 -2.47 22.81 -6.81
CA LEU A 84 -2.59 23.64 -5.62
C LEU A 84 -3.71 23.14 -4.70
N GLN A 85 -4.90 22.86 -5.25
CA GLN A 85 -6.04 22.37 -4.48
C GLN A 85 -5.76 20.98 -3.88
N ALA A 86 -5.13 20.08 -4.65
CA ALA A 86 -4.70 18.77 -4.15
C ALA A 86 -3.72 18.92 -2.96
N GLY A 87 -2.69 19.76 -3.11
CA GLY A 87 -1.73 20.01 -2.03
C GLY A 87 -2.39 20.62 -0.79
N ARG A 88 -3.27 21.61 -0.98
CA ARG A 88 -4.05 22.24 0.10
C ARG A 88 -4.92 21.24 0.85
N LEU A 89 -5.69 20.42 0.13
CA LEU A 89 -6.57 19.44 0.74
C LEU A 89 -5.80 18.39 1.52
N LEU A 90 -4.66 17.93 0.98
CA LEU A 90 -3.78 16.98 1.67
C LEU A 90 -3.25 17.55 2.99
N ILE A 91 -2.82 18.81 2.99
CA ILE A 91 -2.28 19.47 4.18
C ILE A 91 -3.39 19.77 5.20
N ASN A 92 -4.44 20.47 4.78
CA ASN A 92 -5.38 21.11 5.71
C ASN A 92 -6.58 20.24 6.07
N ALA A 93 -7.01 19.33 5.18
CA ALA A 93 -8.26 18.59 5.35
C ALA A 93 -8.03 17.08 5.54
N ALA A 94 -7.08 16.48 4.82
CA ALA A 94 -6.81 15.05 4.90
C ALA A 94 -5.77 14.66 5.97
N GLY A 95 -5.08 15.64 6.59
CA GLY A 95 -4.06 15.38 7.61
C GLY A 95 -2.81 14.67 7.07
N LEU A 96 -2.50 14.85 5.80
CA LEU A 96 -1.36 14.25 5.08
C LEU A 96 -0.39 15.35 4.60
N PRO A 97 0.32 16.02 5.52
CA PRO A 97 1.16 17.17 5.18
C PRO A 97 2.31 16.80 4.25
N GLU A 98 3.00 15.67 4.46
CA GLU A 98 4.15 15.28 3.63
C GLU A 98 3.81 15.06 2.15
N PRO A 99 2.77 14.25 1.80
CA PRO A 99 2.29 14.18 0.42
C PRO A 99 1.85 15.53 -0.16
N GLY A 100 1.16 16.34 0.64
CA GLY A 100 0.71 17.67 0.21
C GLY A 100 1.87 18.62 -0.07
N ARG A 101 2.92 18.62 0.76
CA ARG A 101 4.14 19.42 0.54
C ARG A 101 4.86 18.99 -0.74
N LYS A 102 5.01 17.68 -0.98
CA LYS A 102 5.58 17.17 -2.23
C LYS A 102 4.79 17.62 -3.45
N MET A 103 3.45 17.65 -3.35
CA MET A 103 2.59 18.14 -4.42
C MET A 103 2.80 19.63 -4.71
N LEU A 104 2.90 20.45 -3.67
CA LEU A 104 3.16 21.89 -3.82
C LEU A 104 4.57 22.18 -4.36
N LEU A 105 5.58 21.41 -3.93
CA LEU A 105 6.93 21.51 -4.50
C LEU A 105 6.95 21.14 -5.99
N TYR A 106 6.23 20.09 -6.38
CA TYR A 106 6.07 19.71 -7.78
C TYR A 106 5.38 20.81 -8.61
N LEU A 107 4.34 21.45 -8.06
CA LEU A 107 3.70 22.62 -8.67
C LEU A 107 4.69 23.76 -8.90
N LEU A 108 5.54 24.07 -7.91
CA LEU A 108 6.54 25.14 -8.02
C LEU A 108 7.63 24.83 -9.04
N GLU A 109 8.01 23.56 -9.17
CA GLU A 109 8.96 23.09 -10.18
C GLU A 109 8.39 23.23 -11.60
N LYS A 110 7.14 22.80 -11.81
CA LYS A 110 6.52 22.78 -13.15
C LYS A 110 5.91 24.11 -13.57
N PHE A 111 5.44 24.92 -12.63
CA PHE A 111 4.73 26.17 -12.91
C PHE A 111 5.27 27.36 -12.07
N PRO A 112 6.58 27.64 -12.12
CA PRO A 112 7.22 28.64 -11.25
C PRO A 112 6.70 30.08 -11.44
N ALA A 113 6.20 30.40 -12.64
CA ALA A 113 5.69 31.72 -13.02
C ALA A 113 4.16 31.84 -13.01
N HIS A 114 3.43 30.79 -12.63
CA HIS A 114 1.97 30.82 -12.59
C HIS A 114 1.49 31.55 -11.31
N PRO A 115 0.37 32.33 -11.33
CA PRO A 115 -0.11 33.07 -10.17
C PRO A 115 -0.31 32.24 -8.88
N VAL A 116 -0.69 30.97 -9.03
CA VAL A 116 -0.89 30.03 -7.92
C VAL A 116 0.41 29.60 -7.22
N ALA A 117 1.57 29.89 -7.80
CA ALA A 117 2.87 29.56 -7.22
C ALA A 117 3.11 30.32 -5.90
N GLU A 118 2.71 31.59 -5.81
CA GLU A 118 2.83 32.35 -4.56
C GLU A 118 1.98 31.74 -3.44
N GLU A 119 0.77 31.31 -3.78
CA GLU A 119 -0.14 30.66 -2.84
C GLU A 119 0.41 29.30 -2.37
N ALA A 120 1.07 28.55 -3.25
CA ALA A 120 1.78 27.32 -2.91
C ALA A 120 2.98 27.57 -1.97
N ARG A 121 3.78 28.62 -2.19
CA ARG A 121 4.88 29.00 -1.30
C ARG A 121 4.37 29.37 0.09
N SER A 122 3.30 30.18 0.17
CA SER A 122 2.68 30.55 1.44
C SER A 122 2.18 29.35 2.25
N LEU A 123 1.58 28.34 1.58
CA LEU A 123 1.17 27.09 2.21
C LEU A 123 2.36 26.25 2.72
N LEU A 124 3.48 26.22 1.98
CA LEU A 124 4.70 25.51 2.38
C LEU A 124 5.42 26.16 3.57
N GLU A 125 5.36 27.50 3.66
CA GLU A 125 5.92 28.28 4.76
C GLU A 125 5.08 28.15 6.04
N SER A 126 3.75 28.27 5.92
CA SER A 126 2.83 28.12 7.07
C SER A 126 2.86 26.69 7.65
N THR A 127 3.04 25.67 6.82
CA THR A 127 3.24 24.29 7.31
C THR A 127 4.59 24.06 7.96
N ALA A 128 5.65 24.74 7.50
CA ALA A 128 6.96 24.71 8.16
C ALA A 128 6.95 25.42 9.52
N ALA A 129 6.09 26.44 9.70
CA ALA A 129 5.90 27.11 10.99
C ALA A 129 5.08 26.28 11.99
N ALA A 130 4.16 25.43 11.51
CA ALA A 130 3.30 24.59 12.35
C ALA A 130 3.97 23.30 12.89
N THR A 131 5.19 22.97 12.45
CA THR A 131 5.94 21.77 12.90
C THR A 131 6.93 22.04 14.06
N ALA A 132 6.97 23.25 14.61
CA ALA A 132 7.50 23.48 15.96
C ALA A 132 6.56 22.81 17.00
N PRO A 133 7.08 22.25 18.11
CA PRO A 133 6.32 21.31 18.93
C PRO A 133 5.17 22.03 19.65
N VAL A 134 3.94 21.82 19.18
CA VAL A 134 2.72 22.21 19.89
C VAL A 134 1.95 20.96 20.26
N ALA A 135 1.75 20.82 21.56
CA ALA A 135 0.98 19.79 22.22
C ALA A 135 -0.48 19.74 21.73
N ALA A 136 -1.03 18.53 21.75
CA ALA A 136 -2.44 18.15 21.76
C ALA A 136 -3.48 19.28 21.67
N ALA A 137 -4.24 19.30 20.57
CA ALA A 137 -5.55 19.94 20.52
C ALA A 137 -6.62 18.93 20.07
N ALA A 138 -7.57 18.73 20.98
CA ALA A 138 -8.73 17.87 20.93
C ALA A 138 -9.68 18.09 19.74
N GLY A 139 -10.39 17.02 19.37
CA GLY A 139 -11.86 17.05 19.46
C GLY A 139 -12.65 16.86 18.17
N TYR A 140 -12.93 15.62 17.79
CA TYR A 140 -14.20 15.27 17.13
C TYR A 140 -14.57 13.81 17.46
N SER A 141 -15.73 13.61 18.08
CA SER A 141 -16.34 12.29 18.29
C SER A 141 -17.84 12.36 17.94
N PRO A 142 -18.40 11.45 17.13
CA PRO A 142 -19.76 11.58 16.57
C PRO A 142 -20.90 11.25 17.55
N GLN A 143 -20.62 11.10 18.85
CA GLN A 143 -21.59 10.62 19.83
C GLN A 143 -22.48 11.70 20.47
N ARG A 144 -22.27 12.98 20.17
CA ARG A 144 -23.03 14.07 20.81
C ARG A 144 -24.31 14.52 20.10
N ALA A 145 -24.64 13.96 18.93
CA ALA A 145 -25.86 14.34 18.19
C ALA A 145 -27.10 13.48 18.51
N ARG A 146 -26.98 12.39 19.30
CA ARG A 146 -28.12 11.50 19.60
C ARG A 146 -28.79 11.73 20.96
N LEU A 147 -28.25 12.59 21.82
CA LEU A 147 -28.76 12.79 23.18
C LEU A 147 -29.67 14.02 23.36
N ALA A 148 -30.00 14.73 22.28
CA ALA A 148 -30.88 15.90 22.33
C ALA A 148 -32.33 15.62 21.87
N ALA A 149 -32.71 14.37 21.64
CA ALA A 149 -34.03 13.99 21.13
C ALA A 149 -34.92 13.21 22.13
N GLU A 150 -34.46 12.95 23.35
CA GLU A 150 -35.21 12.16 24.36
C GLU A 150 -35.66 12.95 25.59
N THR A 151 -35.71 14.28 25.52
CA THR A 151 -36.32 15.12 26.58
C THR A 151 -37.72 15.56 26.17
N ARG A 152 -38.68 14.63 26.22
CA ARG A 152 -40.12 14.92 26.38
C ARG A 152 -40.87 13.62 26.71
N GLY A 153 -41.32 13.51 27.95
CA GLY A 153 -42.20 12.42 28.39
C GLY A 153 -42.00 12.13 29.87
N GLY A 154 -42.76 12.82 30.71
CA GLY A 154 -42.77 12.57 32.15
C GLY A 154 -43.47 11.27 32.53
N LEU A 155 -43.20 10.83 33.76
CA LEU A 155 -44.14 10.28 34.75
C LEU A 155 -43.30 9.79 35.95
N GLU A 156 -43.62 10.26 37.15
CA GLU A 156 -43.14 9.63 38.38
C GLU A 156 -43.70 8.21 38.50
N PRO A 157 -42.92 7.29 39.09
CA PRO A 157 -43.46 6.67 40.32
C PRO A 157 -42.40 6.29 41.38
N THR A 158 -42.79 6.55 42.64
CA THR A 158 -42.63 5.77 43.90
C THR A 158 -41.29 5.16 44.34
N GLU A 159 -41.04 5.35 45.64
CA GLU A 159 -40.04 4.68 46.48
C GLU A 159 -40.07 3.15 46.34
N GLY A 160 -38.91 2.54 46.12
CA GLY A 160 -38.74 1.09 46.21
C GLY A 160 -37.39 0.58 45.70
N GLN A 161 -36.50 0.24 46.64
CA GLN A 161 -35.28 -0.58 46.49
C GLN A 161 -34.18 -0.11 45.52
N ALA A 162 -33.03 0.24 46.10
CA ALA A 162 -31.78 0.51 45.37
C ALA A 162 -31.31 -0.74 44.59
N PRO A 163 -31.10 -0.64 43.25
CA PRO A 163 -30.50 -1.73 42.51
C PRO A 163 -28.99 -1.81 42.79
N ALA A 164 -28.47 -3.04 42.91
CA ALA A 164 -27.04 -3.31 43.07
C ALA A 164 -26.22 -2.60 41.97
N PRO A 165 -25.00 -2.11 42.28
CA PRO A 165 -24.24 -1.27 41.36
C PRO A 165 -23.89 -2.06 40.09
N ARG A 166 -24.45 -1.65 38.95
CA ARG A 166 -24.05 -2.16 37.63
C ARG A 166 -22.61 -1.75 37.38
N ARG A 167 -21.68 -2.72 37.40
CA ARG A 167 -20.26 -2.49 37.11
C ARG A 167 -20.12 -1.91 35.71
N SER A 168 -19.33 -0.84 35.58
CA SER A 168 -19.04 -0.27 34.26
C SER A 168 -18.20 -1.26 33.43
N PRO A 169 -18.25 -1.21 32.08
CA PRO A 169 -17.44 -2.08 31.22
C PRO A 169 -15.94 -2.04 31.58
N ARG A 170 -15.44 -0.86 31.97
CA ARG A 170 -14.07 -0.67 32.48
C ARG A 170 -13.79 -1.46 33.76
N GLN A 171 -14.73 -1.49 34.71
CA GLN A 171 -14.58 -2.25 35.96
C GLN A 171 -14.61 -3.75 35.72
N VAL A 172 -15.41 -4.22 34.76
CA VAL A 172 -15.43 -5.64 34.34
C VAL A 172 -14.08 -6.02 33.72
N LEU A 173 -13.58 -5.25 32.75
CA LEU A 173 -12.27 -5.45 32.12
C LEU A 173 -11.12 -5.39 33.13
N ALA A 174 -11.12 -4.42 34.05
CA ALA A 174 -10.12 -4.32 35.12
C ALA A 174 -10.16 -5.54 36.05
N SER A 175 -11.35 -6.06 36.36
CA SER A 175 -11.49 -7.26 37.21
C SER A 175 -10.96 -8.52 36.54
N VAL A 176 -11.21 -8.71 35.24
CA VAL A 176 -10.63 -9.81 34.45
C VAL A 176 -9.11 -9.66 34.39
N PHE A 177 -8.60 -8.45 34.15
CA PHE A 177 -7.16 -8.19 34.11
C PHE A 177 -6.46 -8.45 35.45
N GLN A 178 -7.12 -8.16 36.57
CA GLN A 178 -6.60 -8.40 37.92
C GLN A 178 -6.54 -9.90 38.29
N VAL A 179 -7.41 -10.74 37.71
CA VAL A 179 -7.33 -12.20 37.88
C VAL A 179 -6.00 -12.74 37.34
N PHE A 180 -5.54 -12.22 36.20
CA PHE A 180 -4.30 -12.67 35.56
C PHE A 180 -3.04 -11.94 36.05
N SER A 181 -3.11 -10.63 36.28
CA SER A 181 -1.94 -9.81 36.65
C SER A 181 -1.76 -9.62 38.17
N GLY A 182 -2.76 -9.99 38.98
CA GLY A 182 -2.82 -9.67 40.41
C GLY A 182 -3.26 -8.22 40.66
N ARG A 183 -3.68 -7.92 41.89
CA ARG A 183 -4.09 -6.57 42.29
C ARG A 183 -2.90 -5.60 42.15
N PHE A 184 -3.18 -4.35 41.75
CA PHE A 184 -2.15 -3.30 41.65
C PHE A 184 -1.33 -3.22 42.95
N GLY A 185 0.00 -3.16 42.83
CA GLY A 185 0.92 -3.15 43.98
C GLY A 185 1.26 -4.51 44.61
N SER A 186 0.57 -5.60 44.22
CA SER A 186 0.88 -6.95 44.74
C SER A 186 2.23 -7.48 44.23
N GLY A 187 2.80 -8.49 44.93
CA GLY A 187 4.01 -9.19 44.47
C GLY A 187 3.82 -9.83 43.09
N ARG A 188 2.64 -10.41 42.83
CA ARG A 188 2.27 -10.99 41.53
C ARG A 188 2.17 -9.92 40.43
N TYR A 189 1.68 -8.73 40.76
CA TYR A 189 1.67 -7.59 39.85
C TYR A 189 3.10 -7.18 39.49
N ARG A 190 3.99 -6.99 40.46
CA ARG A 190 5.39 -6.63 40.19
C ARG A 190 6.11 -7.70 39.37
N ALA A 191 5.87 -8.99 39.65
CA ALA A 191 6.47 -10.10 38.90
C ALA A 191 6.00 -10.12 37.44
N THR A 192 4.68 -10.08 37.19
CA THR A 192 4.13 -10.07 35.82
C THR A 192 4.54 -8.82 35.03
N ALA A 193 4.64 -7.67 35.68
CA ALA A 193 5.12 -6.43 35.05
C ALA A 193 6.59 -6.55 34.63
N ARG A 194 7.46 -7.13 35.48
CA ARG A 194 8.87 -7.37 35.14
C ARG A 194 9.01 -8.35 33.98
N VAL A 195 8.25 -9.45 33.99
CA VAL A 195 8.25 -10.41 32.87
C VAL A 195 7.80 -9.73 31.58
N ALA A 196 6.69 -8.99 31.59
CA ALA A 196 6.22 -8.27 30.40
C ALA A 196 7.24 -7.23 29.91
N ALA A 197 7.90 -6.50 30.81
CA ALA A 197 8.94 -5.54 30.46
C ALA A 197 10.18 -6.22 29.85
N VAL A 198 10.63 -7.34 30.41
CA VAL A 198 11.74 -8.12 29.84
C VAL A 198 11.36 -8.65 28.45
N LEU A 199 10.16 -9.23 28.30
CA LEU A 199 9.68 -9.68 26.99
C LEU A 199 9.58 -8.53 25.98
N PHE A 200 9.18 -7.34 26.42
CA PHE A 200 9.12 -6.15 25.59
C PHE A 200 10.51 -5.73 25.12
N VAL A 201 11.49 -5.67 26.03
CA VAL A 201 12.88 -5.32 25.68
C VAL A 201 13.49 -6.36 24.73
N VAL A 202 13.21 -7.65 24.94
CA VAL A 202 13.67 -8.73 24.05
C VAL A 202 13.02 -8.62 22.67
N ALA A 203 11.69 -8.43 22.60
CA ALA A 203 10.97 -8.28 21.33
C ALA A 203 11.43 -7.02 20.57
N LEU A 204 11.60 -5.90 21.28
CA LEU A 204 12.12 -4.67 20.71
C LEU A 204 13.56 -4.83 20.23
N GLY A 205 14.42 -5.46 21.03
CA GLY A 205 15.81 -5.74 20.65
C GLY A 205 15.91 -6.65 19.43
N ALA A 206 15.09 -7.69 19.36
CA ALA A 206 14.99 -8.57 18.19
C ALA A 206 14.47 -7.81 16.95
N TRP A 207 13.46 -6.95 17.11
CA TRP A 207 12.96 -6.12 16.02
C TRP A 207 14.01 -5.12 15.54
N VAL A 208 14.70 -4.42 16.45
CA VAL A 208 15.78 -3.49 16.11
C VAL A 208 16.94 -4.21 15.41
N ALA A 209 17.33 -5.40 15.88
CA ALA A 209 18.40 -6.18 15.27
C ALA A 209 18.11 -6.50 13.79
N THR A 210 16.84 -6.70 13.42
CA THR A 210 16.48 -7.02 12.02
C THR A 210 16.77 -5.88 11.03
N PHE A 211 16.78 -4.62 11.48
CA PHE A 211 17.16 -3.48 10.61
C PHE A 211 18.65 -3.50 10.22
N PHE A 212 19.48 -4.22 10.97
CA PHE A 212 20.90 -4.40 10.67
C PHE A 212 21.18 -5.70 9.93
N THR A 213 20.15 -6.49 9.62
CA THR A 213 20.33 -7.73 8.86
C THR A 213 20.22 -7.45 7.36
N PRO A 214 21.22 -7.84 6.55
CA PRO A 214 21.17 -7.69 5.09
C PRO A 214 19.95 -8.41 4.49
N PRO A 215 19.31 -7.94 3.42
CA PRO A 215 18.20 -8.63 2.77
C PRO A 215 18.44 -10.12 2.50
N ALA A 216 17.37 -10.93 2.46
CA ALA A 216 17.46 -12.39 2.33
C ALA A 216 18.32 -12.85 1.14
N PHE A 217 18.20 -12.19 -0.02
CA PHE A 217 18.99 -12.52 -1.21
C PHE A 217 20.49 -12.33 -1.02
N GLN A 218 20.92 -11.32 -0.24
CA GLN A 218 22.34 -11.06 0.02
C GLN A 218 22.98 -12.14 0.92
N ARG A 219 22.15 -12.89 1.65
CA ARG A 219 22.58 -13.97 2.55
C ARG A 219 22.63 -15.34 1.89
N VAL A 220 22.30 -15.46 0.60
CA VAL A 220 22.33 -16.73 -0.12
C VAL A 220 23.78 -17.23 -0.26
N ARG A 221 24.03 -18.42 0.30
CA ARG A 221 25.36 -19.06 0.29
C ARG A 221 25.49 -20.11 -0.79
N GLU A 222 24.53 -21.01 -0.86
CA GLU A 222 24.52 -22.09 -1.85
C GLU A 222 23.90 -21.62 -3.15
N ILE A 223 24.59 -21.85 -4.27
CA ILE A 223 24.15 -21.46 -5.60
C ILE A 223 23.86 -22.71 -6.42
N ASP A 224 22.69 -22.78 -7.02
CA ASP A 224 22.32 -23.79 -8.00
C ASP A 224 23.04 -23.49 -9.32
N PRO A 225 23.69 -24.46 -9.98
CA PRO A 225 24.37 -24.21 -11.25
C PRO A 225 23.46 -23.64 -12.35
N ALA A 226 22.15 -23.93 -12.33
CA ALA A 226 21.22 -23.47 -13.35
C ALA A 226 21.07 -21.94 -13.38
N VAL A 227 21.18 -21.26 -12.22
CA VAL A 227 21.07 -19.79 -12.17
C VAL A 227 22.30 -19.07 -12.73
N LEU A 228 23.35 -19.81 -13.11
CA LEU A 228 24.52 -19.28 -13.80
C LEU A 228 24.34 -19.25 -15.33
N ALA A 229 23.29 -19.89 -15.86
CA ALA A 229 22.99 -19.86 -17.28
C ALA A 229 22.32 -18.54 -17.69
N GLU A 230 22.45 -18.18 -18.97
CA GLU A 230 21.65 -17.11 -19.55
C GLU A 230 20.22 -17.61 -19.84
N PRO A 231 19.20 -16.73 -19.83
CA PRO A 231 17.86 -17.08 -20.24
C PRO A 231 17.82 -17.65 -21.66
N VAL A 232 17.00 -18.67 -21.86
CA VAL A 232 16.79 -19.28 -23.17
C VAL A 232 15.56 -18.66 -23.81
N GLN A 233 15.72 -18.08 -24.99
CA GLN A 233 14.63 -17.51 -25.78
C GLN A 233 14.62 -18.16 -27.17
N GLN A 234 13.49 -18.75 -27.57
CA GLN A 234 13.35 -19.46 -28.86
C GLN A 234 12.06 -19.04 -29.58
N PRO A 235 12.00 -19.17 -30.92
CA PRO A 235 10.77 -18.92 -31.66
C PRO A 235 9.63 -19.80 -31.14
N THR A 236 8.51 -19.17 -30.77
CA THR A 236 7.33 -19.91 -30.27
C THR A 236 6.41 -20.33 -31.41
N ARG A 237 5.69 -21.44 -31.19
CA ARG A 237 4.54 -21.86 -32.02
C ARG A 237 3.21 -21.72 -31.27
N ALA A 238 3.24 -21.16 -30.06
CA ALA A 238 2.05 -20.98 -29.26
C ALA A 238 1.10 -19.98 -29.94
N GLY A 239 -0.18 -20.32 -29.96
CA GLY A 239 -1.22 -19.41 -30.42
C GLY A 239 -1.57 -18.37 -29.34
N PRO A 240 -2.32 -17.32 -29.71
CA PRO A 240 -2.79 -16.32 -28.78
C PRO A 240 -3.62 -16.95 -27.65
N VAL A 241 -3.41 -16.48 -26.43
CA VAL A 241 -4.18 -16.91 -25.25
C VAL A 241 -5.13 -15.79 -24.86
N LEU A 242 -6.41 -16.13 -24.74
CA LEU A 242 -7.43 -15.22 -24.25
C LEU A 242 -7.63 -15.46 -22.76
N ILE A 243 -7.43 -14.43 -21.95
CA ILE A 243 -7.73 -14.47 -20.52
C ILE A 243 -8.81 -13.44 -20.22
N SER A 244 -9.80 -13.87 -19.46
CA SER A 244 -10.80 -13.00 -18.84
C SER A 244 -10.53 -12.94 -17.35
N ARG A 245 -10.50 -11.73 -16.84
CA ARG A 245 -10.29 -11.45 -15.41
C ARG A 245 -11.24 -10.31 -15.04
N GLY A 246 -12.15 -10.60 -14.11
CA GLY A 246 -13.22 -9.66 -13.76
C GLY A 246 -14.07 -9.32 -14.99
N ASN A 247 -14.14 -8.03 -15.34
CA ASN A 247 -14.86 -7.53 -16.51
C ASN A 247 -13.96 -7.22 -17.71
N ASP A 248 -12.65 -7.45 -17.59
CA ASP A 248 -11.67 -7.12 -18.62
C ASP A 248 -11.25 -8.38 -19.39
N ASN A 249 -11.10 -8.23 -20.70
CA ASN A 249 -10.62 -9.28 -21.59
C ASN A 249 -9.24 -8.90 -22.13
N TYR A 250 -8.32 -9.85 -22.08
CA TYR A 250 -6.97 -9.68 -22.55
C TYR A 250 -6.64 -10.76 -23.57
N ARG A 251 -5.94 -10.34 -24.62
CA ARG A 251 -5.34 -11.24 -25.59
C ARG A 251 -3.83 -11.17 -25.39
N LEU A 252 -3.27 -12.27 -24.92
CA LEU A 252 -1.85 -12.48 -24.84
C LEU A 252 -1.38 -13.02 -26.18
N GLU A 253 -0.45 -12.35 -26.82
CA GLU A 253 0.15 -12.75 -28.09
C GLU A 253 1.57 -13.26 -27.81
N PRO A 254 1.82 -14.58 -27.81
CA PRO A 254 3.16 -15.13 -27.63
C PRO A 254 4.14 -14.63 -28.69
N THR A 255 5.32 -14.27 -28.24
CA THR A 255 6.41 -13.76 -29.08
C THR A 255 7.63 -14.67 -29.08
N ALA A 256 7.88 -15.39 -27.97
CA ALA A 256 8.95 -16.37 -27.85
C ALA A 256 8.67 -17.36 -26.72
N ASP A 257 9.16 -18.59 -26.85
CA ASP A 257 9.25 -19.53 -25.74
C ASP A 257 10.46 -19.12 -24.88
N TYR A 258 10.26 -19.07 -23.57
CA TYR A 258 11.21 -18.46 -22.65
C TYR A 258 11.41 -19.27 -21.38
N GLU A 259 12.67 -19.45 -21.01
CA GLU A 259 13.09 -20.04 -19.74
C GLU A 259 14.14 -19.15 -19.07
N ILE A 260 13.88 -18.76 -17.83
CA ILE A 260 14.83 -18.01 -17.00
C ILE A 260 15.09 -18.75 -15.69
N ASN A 261 16.37 -18.93 -15.38
CA ASN A 261 16.85 -19.42 -14.10
C ASN A 261 17.55 -18.28 -13.38
N GLY A 262 17.18 -17.97 -12.15
CA GLY A 262 17.83 -16.87 -11.45
C GLY A 262 17.56 -16.81 -9.96
N LEU A 263 18.33 -15.94 -9.29
CA LEU A 263 18.13 -15.59 -7.89
C LEU A 263 17.11 -14.44 -7.82
N VAL A 264 16.04 -14.66 -7.06
CA VAL A 264 15.03 -13.64 -6.77
C VAL A 264 15.62 -12.63 -5.79
N VAL A 265 15.75 -11.38 -6.21
CA VAL A 265 16.25 -10.28 -5.36
C VAL A 265 15.12 -9.45 -4.77
N SER A 266 13.98 -9.38 -5.44
CA SER A 266 12.80 -8.71 -4.93
C SER A 266 11.52 -9.33 -5.51
N VAL A 267 10.49 -9.41 -4.67
CA VAL A 267 9.15 -9.89 -5.03
C VAL A 267 8.19 -8.76 -4.71
N ARG A 268 7.38 -8.34 -5.68
CA ARG A 268 6.35 -7.34 -5.46
C ARG A 268 5.00 -7.90 -5.88
N GLU A 269 4.20 -8.21 -4.88
CA GLU A 269 2.75 -8.31 -5.04
C GLU A 269 2.23 -6.92 -5.35
N LEU A 270 1.60 -6.78 -6.50
CA LEU A 270 0.94 -5.53 -6.83
C LEU A 270 -0.34 -5.50 -5.99
N SER A 271 -0.51 -4.48 -5.13
CA SER A 271 -1.74 -4.25 -4.32
C SER A 271 -2.52 -2.98 -4.69
N TYR A 272 -1.98 -2.15 -5.60
CA TYR A 272 -2.69 -1.02 -6.19
C TYR A 272 -2.63 -1.05 -7.73
N ALA A 273 -3.76 -0.70 -8.36
CA ALA A 273 -3.96 -0.53 -9.81
C ALA A 273 -3.21 0.69 -10.39
N SER A 274 -1.94 0.88 -10.02
CA SER A 274 -1.23 2.16 -10.20
C SER A 274 -0.78 2.45 -11.63
N GLU A 275 -0.98 1.56 -12.61
CA GLU A 275 -0.50 1.78 -13.98
C GLU A 275 -1.52 1.37 -15.07
N GLY A 276 -2.79 1.19 -14.71
CA GLY A 276 -3.84 0.96 -15.70
C GLY A 276 -3.85 -0.44 -16.33
N LEU A 277 -3.08 -1.38 -15.77
CA LEU A 277 -3.15 -2.82 -16.02
C LEU A 277 -3.75 -3.47 -14.77
N SER A 278 -4.76 -4.32 -14.93
CA SER A 278 -5.40 -4.93 -13.77
C SER A 278 -4.41 -5.86 -13.07
N GLN A 279 -4.44 -5.84 -11.74
CA GLN A 279 -3.70 -6.79 -10.90
C GLN A 279 -4.12 -8.23 -11.19
N GLU A 280 -5.31 -8.38 -11.75
CA GLU A 280 -5.88 -9.67 -12.10
C GLU A 280 -5.13 -10.34 -13.28
N VAL A 281 -4.43 -9.56 -14.11
CA VAL A 281 -3.58 -10.07 -15.20
C VAL A 281 -2.13 -10.22 -14.75
N PHE A 282 -1.60 -9.20 -14.07
CA PHE A 282 -0.23 -9.21 -13.59
C PHE A 282 -0.21 -9.22 -12.07
N PRO A 283 -0.41 -10.37 -11.43
CA PRO A 283 -0.46 -10.44 -9.97
C PRO A 283 0.89 -10.18 -9.31
N LEU A 284 2.00 -10.44 -10.02
CA LEU A 284 3.33 -10.46 -9.42
C LEU A 284 4.41 -9.93 -10.36
N ASP A 285 5.23 -9.02 -9.83
CA ASP A 285 6.46 -8.57 -10.46
C ASP A 285 7.67 -9.17 -9.72
N LEU A 286 8.54 -9.86 -10.46
CA LEU A 286 9.69 -10.59 -9.93
C LEU A 286 10.99 -9.98 -10.44
N CYS A 287 11.79 -9.39 -9.56
CA CYS A 287 13.13 -8.94 -9.92
C CYS A 287 14.14 -10.07 -9.72
N VAL A 288 14.82 -10.44 -10.81
CA VAL A 288 15.69 -11.62 -10.88
C VAL A 288 17.07 -11.19 -11.37
N ILE A 289 18.10 -11.78 -10.79
CA ILE A 289 19.48 -11.71 -11.30
C ILE A 289 19.99 -13.10 -11.66
N TRP A 290 20.92 -13.20 -12.59
CA TRP A 290 21.47 -14.49 -13.03
C TRP A 290 22.91 -14.36 -13.53
N GLY A 291 23.46 -15.49 -13.98
CA GLY A 291 24.66 -15.56 -14.80
C GLY A 291 25.86 -14.81 -14.21
N PRO A 292 26.39 -13.78 -14.90
CA PRO A 292 27.58 -13.06 -14.48
C PRO A 292 27.44 -12.36 -13.12
N ASN A 293 26.26 -11.82 -12.79
CA ASN A 293 26.02 -11.16 -11.51
C ASN A 293 26.10 -12.14 -10.33
N ILE A 294 25.61 -13.37 -10.53
CA ILE A 294 25.73 -14.44 -9.53
C ILE A 294 27.15 -14.97 -9.45
N ARG A 295 27.80 -15.26 -10.60
CA ARG A 295 29.20 -15.74 -10.64
C ARG A 295 30.17 -14.82 -9.91
N ARG A 296 30.01 -13.50 -10.08
CA ARG A 296 30.84 -12.49 -9.43
C ARG A 296 30.47 -12.25 -7.97
N GLY A 297 29.32 -12.76 -7.51
CA GLY A 297 28.84 -12.57 -6.14
C GLY A 297 28.40 -11.14 -5.83
N VAL A 298 28.08 -10.32 -6.85
CA VAL A 298 27.73 -8.90 -6.69
C VAL A 298 26.52 -8.73 -5.78
N PHE A 299 25.58 -9.68 -5.85
CA PHE A 299 24.38 -9.70 -5.02
C PHE A 299 24.62 -9.83 -3.52
N ARG A 300 25.82 -10.24 -3.09
CA ARG A 300 26.18 -10.33 -1.66
C ARG A 300 26.75 -9.03 -1.11
N SER A 301 27.09 -8.09 -2.00
CA SER A 301 27.71 -6.84 -1.57
C SER A 301 26.68 -5.93 -0.91
N PRO A 302 27.03 -5.29 0.23
CA PRO A 302 26.19 -4.27 0.84
C PRO A 302 26.02 -3.04 -0.07
N ASP A 303 26.86 -2.88 -1.10
CA ASP A 303 26.79 -1.76 -2.05
C ASP A 303 25.71 -1.94 -3.12
N LEU A 304 25.07 -3.13 -3.21
CA LEU A 304 23.93 -3.36 -4.08
C LEU A 304 22.64 -3.10 -3.32
N GLU A 305 21.95 -2.05 -3.72
CA GLU A 305 20.59 -1.77 -3.29
C GLU A 305 19.62 -2.11 -4.42
N VAL A 306 18.59 -2.91 -4.12
CA VAL A 306 17.51 -3.24 -5.06
C VAL A 306 16.19 -2.74 -4.49
N VAL A 307 15.47 -1.93 -5.28
CA VAL A 307 14.19 -1.35 -4.90
C VAL A 307 13.20 -1.55 -6.04
N GLN A 308 12.08 -2.23 -5.77
CA GLN A 308 10.96 -2.25 -6.70
C GLN A 308 9.96 -1.15 -6.35
N ALA A 309 9.74 -0.21 -7.25
CA ALA A 309 8.76 0.86 -7.13
C ALA A 309 7.90 0.95 -8.40
N GLY A 310 6.57 1.01 -8.23
CA GLY A 310 5.64 0.79 -9.36
C GLY A 310 5.88 -0.60 -9.96
N ARG A 311 5.98 -0.66 -11.29
CA ARG A 311 6.30 -1.87 -12.07
C ARG A 311 7.75 -1.98 -12.54
N VAL A 312 8.68 -1.34 -11.82
CA VAL A 312 10.09 -1.29 -12.23
C VAL A 312 10.98 -1.79 -11.11
N CYS A 313 11.98 -2.60 -11.47
CA CYS A 313 13.08 -2.95 -10.59
C CYS A 313 14.22 -1.95 -10.77
N TYR A 314 14.44 -1.12 -9.77
CA TYR A 314 15.59 -0.21 -9.70
C TYR A 314 16.70 -0.90 -8.92
N PHE A 315 17.93 -0.73 -9.39
CA PHE A 315 19.12 -1.08 -8.63
C PHE A 315 20.05 0.12 -8.55
N ARG A 316 20.72 0.25 -7.42
CA ARG A 316 21.78 1.23 -7.20
C ARG A 316 23.02 0.48 -6.77
N TRP A 317 24.15 0.85 -7.35
CA TRP A 317 25.43 0.23 -7.08
C TRP A 317 26.50 1.28 -6.79
N GLN A 318 27.26 1.08 -5.72
CA GLN A 318 28.32 2.01 -5.30
C GLN A 318 29.69 1.34 -5.11
N GLY A 319 29.79 0.03 -5.34
CA GLY A 319 31.01 -0.74 -5.11
C GLY A 319 31.93 -0.81 -6.34
N SER A 320 33.08 -1.44 -6.16
CA SER A 320 34.08 -1.62 -7.23
C SER A 320 33.81 -2.82 -8.15
N LEU A 321 32.99 -3.79 -7.71
CA LEU A 321 32.60 -4.95 -8.52
C LEU A 321 31.54 -4.54 -9.55
N PRO A 322 31.79 -4.63 -10.87
CA PRO A 322 30.82 -4.18 -11.86
C PRO A 322 29.57 -5.07 -11.88
N VAL A 323 28.41 -4.45 -11.70
CA VAL A 323 27.09 -5.04 -12.00
C VAL A 323 26.94 -5.14 -13.51
N GLU A 324 26.55 -6.31 -13.99
CA GLU A 324 26.17 -6.53 -15.38
C GLU A 324 24.69 -6.22 -15.56
N GLU A 325 24.36 -5.06 -16.13
CA GLU A 325 22.97 -4.57 -16.22
C GLU A 325 22.05 -5.49 -17.04
N ARG A 326 22.58 -6.15 -18.08
CA ARG A 326 21.84 -7.14 -18.88
C ARG A 326 21.50 -8.44 -18.14
N ALA A 327 22.08 -8.67 -16.95
CA ALA A 327 21.91 -9.88 -16.15
C ALA A 327 21.10 -9.62 -14.87
N ILE A 328 20.22 -8.62 -14.94
CA ILE A 328 19.20 -8.27 -13.96
C ILE A 328 17.96 -7.81 -14.72
N SER A 329 16.78 -8.32 -14.37
CA SER A 329 15.55 -7.86 -15.00
C SER A 329 14.34 -7.95 -14.09
N ASN A 330 13.34 -7.13 -14.41
CA ASN A 330 12.02 -7.18 -13.80
C ASN A 330 11.08 -7.99 -14.70
N ASN A 331 10.53 -9.07 -14.15
CA ASN A 331 9.67 -9.99 -14.87
C ASN A 331 8.22 -9.81 -14.40
N HIS A 332 7.33 -9.45 -15.30
CA HIS A 332 5.89 -9.34 -15.07
C HIS A 332 5.23 -10.70 -15.30
N LEU A 333 4.86 -11.39 -14.23
CA LEU A 333 4.38 -12.75 -14.33
C LEU A 333 2.86 -12.80 -14.52
N ILE A 334 2.42 -13.59 -15.50
CA ILE A 334 1.02 -13.92 -15.76
C ILE A 334 0.87 -15.44 -15.56
N PRO A 335 0.07 -15.93 -14.61
CA PRO A 335 -0.06 -17.37 -14.38
C PRO A 335 -0.88 -18.05 -15.48
N ALA A 336 -0.45 -19.24 -15.92
CA ALA A 336 -1.18 -19.98 -16.94
C ALA A 336 -2.58 -20.44 -16.51
N ASP A 337 -2.74 -20.78 -15.24
CA ASP A 337 -3.98 -21.23 -14.63
C ASP A 337 -4.03 -20.86 -13.13
N GLU A 338 -5.13 -21.22 -12.46
CA GLU A 338 -5.31 -20.94 -11.03
C GLU A 338 -4.31 -21.70 -10.14
N ALA A 339 -3.86 -22.88 -10.56
CA ALA A 339 -2.88 -23.65 -9.80
C ALA A 339 -1.53 -22.93 -9.81
N MET A 340 -1.10 -22.41 -10.97
CA MET A 340 0.09 -21.57 -11.09
C MET A 340 -0.05 -20.27 -10.29
N ALA A 341 -1.22 -19.63 -10.32
CA ALA A 341 -1.48 -18.42 -9.55
C ALA A 341 -1.29 -18.63 -8.04
N LYS A 342 -1.72 -19.78 -7.50
CA LYS A 342 -1.49 -20.13 -6.09
C LYS A 342 0.00 -20.28 -5.77
N ARG A 343 0.76 -20.89 -6.68
CA ARG A 343 2.21 -21.08 -6.50
C ARG A 343 3.00 -19.78 -6.51
N PHE A 344 2.50 -18.71 -7.14
CA PHE A 344 3.16 -17.40 -7.06
C PHE A 344 3.27 -16.87 -5.63
N GLY A 345 2.33 -17.22 -4.73
CA GLY A 345 2.39 -16.85 -3.32
C GLY A 345 3.52 -17.53 -2.53
N GLU A 346 4.15 -18.57 -3.10
CA GLU A 346 5.32 -19.24 -2.54
C GLU A 346 6.62 -18.46 -2.79
N LEU A 347 6.61 -17.54 -3.76
CA LEU A 347 7.80 -16.79 -4.17
C LEU A 347 8.25 -15.81 -3.08
N ARG A 348 9.55 -15.82 -2.80
CA ARG A 348 10.22 -14.98 -1.78
C ARG A 348 11.58 -14.52 -2.30
N ALA A 349 12.01 -13.33 -1.87
CA ALA A 349 13.38 -12.89 -2.12
C ALA A 349 14.38 -13.86 -1.45
N GLY A 350 15.45 -14.18 -2.16
CA GLY A 350 16.46 -15.16 -1.75
C GLY A 350 16.26 -16.57 -2.31
N GLN A 351 15.11 -16.88 -2.92
CA GLN A 351 14.92 -18.16 -3.62
C GLN A 351 15.66 -18.16 -4.96
N GLN A 352 16.13 -19.32 -5.38
CA GLN A 352 16.61 -19.58 -6.73
C GLN A 352 15.52 -20.32 -7.48
N VAL A 353 15.08 -19.78 -8.60
CA VAL A 353 13.90 -20.26 -9.30
C VAL A 353 14.20 -20.52 -10.77
N ARG A 354 13.42 -21.43 -11.34
CA ARG A 354 13.27 -21.64 -12.77
C ARG A 354 11.84 -21.29 -13.17
N LEU A 355 11.71 -20.37 -14.11
CA LEU A 355 10.45 -20.00 -14.73
C LEU A 355 10.46 -20.44 -16.19
N ARG A 356 9.34 -21.01 -16.65
CA ARG A 356 9.11 -21.45 -18.02
C ARG A 356 7.78 -20.93 -18.54
N GLY A 357 7.75 -20.58 -19.81
CA GLY A 357 6.53 -20.14 -20.47
C GLY A 357 6.78 -19.39 -21.77
N GLN A 358 5.98 -18.37 -22.01
CA GLN A 358 6.08 -17.53 -23.21
C GLN A 358 6.26 -16.06 -22.84
N LEU A 359 7.17 -15.36 -23.54
CA LEU A 359 7.14 -13.90 -23.59
C LEU A 359 5.91 -13.48 -24.39
N VAL A 360 5.08 -12.61 -23.84
CA VAL A 360 3.80 -12.21 -24.47
C VAL A 360 3.67 -10.70 -24.58
N ASP A 361 3.11 -10.24 -25.69
CA ASP A 361 2.52 -8.91 -25.77
C ASP A 361 1.07 -8.98 -25.28
N VAL A 362 0.64 -8.01 -24.48
CA VAL A 362 -0.69 -7.99 -23.88
C VAL A 362 -1.54 -6.93 -24.57
N HIS A 363 -2.56 -7.38 -25.29
CA HIS A 363 -3.59 -6.52 -25.87
C HIS A 363 -4.81 -6.49 -24.97
N MET A 364 -5.37 -5.30 -24.74
CA MET A 364 -6.53 -5.10 -23.87
C MET A 364 -7.49 -4.06 -24.45
N LEU A 365 -8.75 -4.15 -24.03
CA LEU A 365 -9.76 -3.13 -24.32
C LEU A 365 -10.16 -2.48 -22.99
N ARG A 366 -9.78 -1.21 -22.81
CA ARG A 366 -10.05 -0.46 -21.58
C ARG A 366 -10.98 0.71 -21.88
N GLY A 367 -12.17 0.72 -21.28
CA GLY A 367 -13.16 1.78 -21.50
C GLY A 367 -13.52 2.00 -22.99
N GLY A 368 -13.47 0.93 -23.79
CA GLY A 368 -13.69 0.99 -25.25
C GLY A 368 -12.47 1.39 -26.08
N ARG A 369 -11.31 1.68 -25.48
CA ARG A 369 -10.06 1.98 -26.20
C ARG A 369 -9.10 0.79 -26.19
N PRO A 370 -8.51 0.40 -27.33
CA PRO A 370 -7.48 -0.63 -27.38
C PRO A 370 -6.16 -0.11 -26.78
N GLY A 371 -5.56 -0.92 -25.89
CA GLY A 371 -4.23 -0.72 -25.32
C GLY A 371 -3.33 -1.91 -25.65
N THR A 372 -2.02 -1.70 -25.72
CA THR A 372 -1.04 -2.77 -25.90
C THR A 372 0.19 -2.50 -25.05
N VAL A 373 0.61 -3.51 -24.28
CA VAL A 373 1.86 -3.51 -23.52
C VAL A 373 2.74 -4.60 -24.09
N ARG A 374 3.99 -4.26 -24.40
CA ARG A 374 4.91 -5.17 -25.08
C ARG A 374 5.95 -5.72 -24.11
N SER A 375 6.31 -6.98 -24.28
CA SER A 375 7.45 -7.57 -23.59
C SER A 375 8.76 -7.08 -24.23
N SER A 376 9.82 -6.93 -23.43
CA SER A 376 11.18 -6.90 -23.99
C SER A 376 11.47 -8.19 -24.77
N ARG A 377 12.24 -8.06 -25.85
CA ARG A 377 12.61 -9.13 -26.78
C ARG A 377 14.12 -9.24 -27.03
N THR A 378 14.90 -8.26 -26.59
CA THR A 378 16.38 -8.18 -26.70
C THR A 378 16.96 -8.51 -25.34
N ARG A 379 18.12 -9.17 -25.27
CA ARG A 379 18.79 -9.55 -24.01
C ARG A 379 19.92 -8.61 -23.64
N GLU A 380 20.01 -7.51 -24.37
CA GLU A 380 21.05 -6.49 -24.28
C GLU A 380 20.49 -5.17 -23.76
N ASP A 381 19.19 -5.07 -23.50
CA ASP A 381 18.56 -3.89 -22.94
C ASP A 381 18.69 -3.83 -21.41
N GLY A 382 18.58 -2.61 -20.88
CA GLY A 382 18.63 -2.31 -19.46
C GLY A 382 17.76 -1.10 -19.13
N GLY A 383 17.40 -0.95 -17.86
CA GLY A 383 16.63 0.19 -17.38
C GLY A 383 15.13 0.17 -17.76
N TYR A 384 14.55 1.36 -17.88
CA TYR A 384 13.10 1.55 -18.04
C TYR A 384 12.64 1.06 -19.43
N GLY A 385 11.80 0.02 -19.46
CA GLY A 385 11.30 -0.60 -20.70
C GLY A 385 11.96 -1.92 -21.08
N ALA A 386 12.98 -2.37 -20.35
CA ALA A 386 13.66 -3.66 -20.54
C ALA A 386 12.96 -4.84 -19.81
N CYS A 387 11.70 -4.68 -19.41
CA CYS A 387 10.99 -5.69 -18.61
C CYS A 387 10.43 -6.81 -19.49
N GLU A 388 10.55 -8.05 -19.02
CA GLU A 388 9.89 -9.20 -19.64
C GLU A 388 8.45 -9.35 -19.14
N ILE A 389 7.52 -9.66 -20.04
CA ILE A 389 6.17 -10.11 -19.67
C ILE A 389 6.08 -11.60 -19.95
N LEU A 390 5.98 -12.39 -18.90
CA LEU A 390 6.06 -13.85 -18.98
C LEU A 390 4.72 -14.49 -18.62
N TYR A 391 4.09 -15.15 -19.59
CA TYR A 391 3.01 -16.10 -19.34
C TYR A 391 3.61 -17.42 -18.84
N VAL A 392 3.51 -17.66 -17.54
CA VAL A 392 4.21 -18.74 -16.83
C VAL A 392 3.40 -20.03 -16.86
N THR A 393 3.95 -21.05 -17.51
CA THR A 393 3.41 -22.42 -17.54
C THR A 393 4.17 -23.36 -16.60
N GLY A 394 5.37 -22.98 -16.17
CA GLY A 394 6.19 -23.75 -15.24
C GLY A 394 6.93 -22.87 -14.24
N LEU A 395 6.88 -23.26 -12.98
CA LEU A 395 7.64 -22.68 -11.88
C LEU A 395 8.30 -23.81 -11.10
N GLU A 396 9.58 -23.68 -10.77
CA GLU A 396 10.33 -24.60 -9.92
C GLU A 396 11.21 -23.79 -8.98
N ILE A 397 11.14 -24.08 -7.67
CA ILE A 397 12.05 -23.51 -6.67
C ILE A 397 13.25 -24.47 -6.60
N LEU A 398 14.36 -24.06 -7.20
CA LEU A 398 15.61 -24.83 -7.25
C LEU A 398 16.29 -24.88 -5.89
N LYS A 399 16.30 -23.74 -5.18
CA LYS A 399 16.76 -23.62 -3.80
C LYS A 399 15.90 -22.63 -3.03
N GLU A 400 15.59 -22.99 -1.79
CA GLU A 400 14.83 -22.14 -0.88
C GLU A 400 15.62 -20.92 -0.41
N ALA A 401 14.89 -19.87 -0.03
CA ALA A 401 15.48 -18.71 0.61
C ALA A 401 16.08 -19.10 1.98
N PRO A 402 17.18 -18.45 2.41
CA PRO A 402 17.64 -18.58 3.79
C PRO A 402 16.53 -18.16 4.76
N LEU A 403 16.50 -18.79 5.94
CA LEU A 403 15.51 -18.54 7.01
C LEU A 403 15.15 -17.06 7.08
N SER A 404 13.86 -16.78 6.91
CA SER A 404 13.39 -15.42 6.68
C SER A 404 13.50 -14.61 7.98
N PHE A 405 14.43 -13.66 8.01
CA PHE A 405 14.43 -12.61 9.03
C PHE A 405 13.23 -11.68 8.86
N ASP A 406 12.53 -11.74 7.73
CA ASP A 406 11.32 -10.96 7.47
C ASP A 406 10.13 -11.47 8.31
N ASP A 407 10.00 -12.79 8.49
CA ASP A 407 9.04 -13.37 9.44
C ASP A 407 9.39 -13.01 10.87
N LEU A 408 10.69 -13.05 11.22
CA LEU A 408 11.16 -12.63 12.53
C LEU A 408 10.90 -11.13 12.77
N HIS A 409 11.13 -10.28 11.76
CA HIS A 409 10.84 -8.85 11.81
C HIS A 409 9.36 -8.60 12.08
N ARG A 410 8.47 -9.23 11.30
CA ARG A 410 7.02 -9.11 11.49
C ARG A 410 6.57 -9.62 12.86
N ALA A 411 7.05 -10.78 13.28
CA ALA A 411 6.72 -11.37 14.56
C ALA A 411 7.19 -10.49 15.72
N ALA A 412 8.44 -10.02 15.67
CA ALA A 412 9.03 -9.17 16.71
C ALA A 412 8.34 -7.79 16.77
N PHE A 413 7.96 -7.21 15.63
CA PHE A 413 7.16 -5.99 15.56
C PHE A 413 5.80 -6.17 16.24
N TRP A 414 5.02 -7.18 15.85
CA TRP A 414 3.68 -7.39 16.42
C TRP A 414 3.74 -7.79 17.90
N ALA A 415 4.76 -8.55 18.32
CA ALA A 415 5.01 -8.83 19.73
C ALA A 415 5.29 -7.53 20.51
N THR A 416 6.13 -6.64 19.96
CA THR A 416 6.43 -5.33 20.56
C THR A 416 5.17 -4.47 20.71
N VAL A 417 4.34 -4.39 19.66
CA VAL A 417 3.07 -3.66 19.67
C VAL A 417 2.10 -4.25 20.70
N ALA A 418 1.93 -5.57 20.72
CA ALA A 418 1.04 -6.25 21.67
C ALA A 418 1.47 -6.02 23.13
N LEU A 419 2.77 -6.08 23.41
CA LEU A 419 3.32 -5.85 24.74
C LEU A 419 3.22 -4.37 25.17
N LEU A 420 3.38 -3.44 24.23
CA LEU A 420 3.15 -2.02 24.47
C LEU A 420 1.67 -1.73 24.80
N LEU A 421 0.74 -2.30 24.02
CA LEU A 421 -0.70 -2.18 24.28
C LEU A 421 -1.07 -2.78 25.63
N LEU A 422 -0.49 -3.94 25.98
CA LEU A 422 -0.66 -4.55 27.29
C LEU A 422 -0.19 -3.61 28.42
N PHE A 423 0.94 -2.92 28.23
CA PHE A 423 1.46 -1.95 29.19
C PHE A 423 0.55 -0.72 29.35
N VAL A 424 0.06 -0.16 28.23
CA VAL A 424 -0.88 0.97 28.23
C VAL A 424 -2.21 0.58 28.87
N LEU A 425 -2.77 -0.57 28.52
CA LEU A 425 -4.02 -1.07 29.09
C LEU A 425 -3.90 -1.27 30.60
N ARG A 426 -2.75 -1.78 31.06
CA ARG A 426 -2.43 -1.93 32.48
C ARG A 426 -2.40 -0.61 33.23
N PHE A 427 -1.89 0.46 32.61
CA PHE A 427 -1.87 1.81 33.19
C PHE A 427 -3.26 2.45 33.22
N LEU A 428 -4.05 2.30 32.15
CA LEU A 428 -5.38 2.90 32.04
C LEU A 428 -6.45 2.21 32.91
N LEU A 429 -6.32 0.90 33.14
CA LEU A 429 -7.30 0.12 33.90
C LEU A 429 -7.02 0.05 35.41
N LEU A 430 -5.82 0.44 35.86
CA LEU A 430 -5.43 0.35 37.27
C LEU A 430 -5.10 1.76 37.78
N PRO A 431 -6.05 2.46 38.42
CA PRO A 431 -5.79 3.79 38.94
C PRO A 431 -4.68 3.74 39.98
N VAL A 432 -3.69 4.63 39.83
CA VAL A 432 -2.71 4.93 40.88
C VAL A 432 -3.48 5.67 41.97
N SER A 433 -4.05 4.93 42.92
CA SER A 433 -4.56 5.54 44.15
C SER A 433 -3.35 5.97 44.98
N VAL A 434 -2.96 7.24 44.86
CA VAL A 434 -2.06 7.88 45.80
C VAL A 434 -2.82 7.94 47.13
N THR A 435 -2.64 6.93 47.97
CA THR A 435 -3.06 7.02 49.37
C THR A 435 -2.21 8.11 50.00
N ARG A 436 -2.77 9.32 50.14
CA ARG A 436 -2.22 10.28 51.10
C ARG A 436 -2.24 9.58 52.45
N SER A 437 -1.05 9.40 53.05
CA SER A 437 -0.95 8.95 54.43
C SER A 437 -1.82 9.89 55.28
N PRO A 438 -2.69 9.38 56.17
CA PRO A 438 -3.32 10.24 57.15
C PRO A 438 -2.19 10.89 57.94
N ALA A 439 -2.20 12.22 57.99
CA ALA A 439 -1.34 12.96 58.90
C ALA A 439 -1.60 12.40 60.30
N THR A 440 -0.55 11.89 60.94
CA THR A 440 -0.55 11.56 62.36
C THR A 440 -0.67 12.88 63.14
N GLU A 441 -1.77 12.95 63.90
CA GLU A 441 -2.18 13.89 64.97
C GLU A 441 -1.59 15.31 65.03
#